data_AF-A0A7W2NMS8-F1
#
_entry.id   AF-A0A7W2NMS8-F1
#
_cell.length_a   1.000
_cell.length_b   1.000
_cell.length_c   1.000
_cell.angle_alpha   90.00
_cell.angle_beta   90.00
_cell.angle_gamma   90.00
#
_symmetry.space_group_name_H-M   'P 1'
#
loop_
_entity.id
_entity.type
_entity.pdbx_description
1 polymer ?
#
loop_
_entity_poly.entity_id
_entity_poly.type
_entity_poly.pdbx_seq_one_letter_code
_entity_poly.pdbx_strand_id
1 'polypeptide(L)'
;MKNLKLLILNMAAIGLLAMSTAVKADFKSDIISSCKAYQQGEDKSEINACKLYIDGFIDSSLLNDDGVVKPKAMIERTAPEQSNFLKRAYRTRVLTTSSMLSNEEAYQFCIPREYDRREIASSIAKSMDINQLAHKQLKQVIFETLIADFPC
;
A
#
# COMPACT_ATOMS: atom_id res chain seq x y z
N MET A 1 -4.05 -0.76 63.47
CA MET A 1 -4.98 -0.64 62.31
C MET A 1 -4.62 0.46 61.32
N LYS A 2 -4.07 1.62 61.74
CA LYS A 2 -3.74 2.76 60.85
C LYS A 2 -2.69 2.41 59.77
N ASN A 3 -1.64 1.69 60.16
CA ASN A 3 -0.56 1.29 59.24
C ASN A 3 -0.99 0.24 58.21
N LEU A 4 -1.94 -0.63 58.57
CA LEU A 4 -2.50 -1.63 57.65
C LEU A 4 -3.35 -0.97 56.55
N LYS A 5 -4.14 0.06 56.90
CA LYS A 5 -4.90 0.86 55.92
C LYS A 5 -3.98 1.62 54.96
N LEU A 6 -2.87 2.15 55.45
CA LEU A 6 -1.88 2.87 54.62
C LEU A 6 -1.20 1.93 53.61
N LEU A 7 -0.90 0.70 54.03
CA LEU A 7 -0.25 -0.30 53.19
C LEU A 7 -1.19 -0.81 52.08
N ILE A 8 -2.46 -1.02 52.39
CA ILE A 8 -3.50 -1.38 51.41
C ILE A 8 -3.73 -0.23 50.40
N LEU A 9 -3.73 1.03 50.87
CA LEU A 9 -3.88 2.20 50.00
C LEU A 9 -2.71 2.32 49.00
N ASN A 10 -1.48 2.07 49.46
CA ASN A 10 -0.30 2.10 48.60
C ASN A 10 -0.30 0.96 47.57
N MET A 11 -0.70 -0.25 47.95
CA MET A 11 -0.85 -1.35 47.00
C MET A 11 -1.94 -1.07 45.95
N ALA A 12 -3.07 -0.47 46.36
CA ALA A 12 -4.13 -0.10 45.43
C ALA A 12 -3.68 0.97 44.42
N ALA A 13 -2.90 1.97 44.87
CA ALA A 13 -2.34 3.01 44.00
C ALA A 13 -1.35 2.43 42.97
N ILE A 14 -0.49 1.50 43.39
CA ILE A 14 0.46 0.81 42.48
C ILE A 14 -0.30 -0.08 41.49
N GLY A 15 -1.36 -0.76 41.94
CA GLY A 15 -2.21 -1.58 41.07
C GLY A 15 -2.92 -0.77 39.98
N LEU A 16 -3.36 0.46 40.28
CA LEU A 16 -3.97 1.35 39.29
C LEU A 16 -2.94 1.83 38.24
N LEU A 17 -1.70 2.11 38.65
CA LEU A 17 -0.64 2.55 37.73
C LEU A 17 -0.13 1.42 36.82
N ALA A 18 -0.31 0.16 37.22
CA ALA A 18 0.07 -1.02 36.43
C ALA A 18 -0.98 -1.42 35.37
N MET A 19 -2.16 -0.77 35.35
CA MET A 19 -3.16 -0.99 34.32
C MET A 19 -2.79 -0.23 33.04
N SER A 20 -1.88 -0.81 32.26
CA SER A 20 -1.65 -0.36 30.89
C SER A 20 -2.90 -0.66 30.05
N THR A 21 -3.70 0.37 29.76
CA THR A 21 -4.78 0.25 28.78
C THR A 21 -4.14 0.04 27.41
N ALA A 22 -4.16 -1.20 26.92
CA ALA A 22 -3.78 -1.49 25.55
C ALA A 22 -4.87 -0.93 24.62
N VAL A 23 -4.71 0.32 24.19
CA VAL A 23 -5.51 0.89 23.11
C VAL A 23 -5.06 0.19 21.84
N LYS A 24 -5.94 -0.62 21.26
CA LYS A 24 -5.74 -1.12 19.90
C LYS A 24 -5.98 0.04 18.95
N ALA A 25 -4.91 0.62 18.41
CA ALA A 25 -5.02 1.56 17.31
C ALA A 25 -5.58 0.84 16.08
N ASP A 26 -6.70 1.35 15.54
CA ASP A 26 -7.27 0.87 14.28
C ASP A 26 -6.75 1.74 13.14
N PHE A 27 -5.46 1.57 12.83
CA PHE A 27 -4.79 2.36 11.79
C PHE A 27 -5.50 2.31 10.45
N LYS A 28 -6.21 1.21 10.15
CA LYS A 28 -6.96 1.07 8.89
C LYS A 28 -8.11 2.07 8.84
N SER A 29 -8.93 2.17 9.88
CA SER A 29 -10.05 3.12 9.86
C SER A 29 -9.56 4.56 9.90
N ASP A 30 -8.47 4.84 10.61
CA ASP A 30 -7.83 6.15 10.65
C ASP A 30 -7.34 6.60 9.26
N ILE A 31 -6.67 5.71 8.51
CA ILE A 31 -6.22 6.00 7.15
C ILE A 31 -7.41 6.24 6.22
N ILE A 32 -8.45 5.41 6.29
CA ILE A 32 -9.66 5.57 5.46
C ILE A 32 -10.37 6.89 5.78
N SER A 33 -10.46 7.25 7.06
CA SER A 33 -11.02 8.52 7.51
C SER A 33 -10.20 9.70 6.98
N SER A 34 -8.87 9.64 7.09
CA SER A 34 -7.98 10.66 6.53
C SER A 34 -8.16 10.83 5.03
N CYS A 35 -8.33 9.72 4.29
CA CYS A 35 -8.60 9.78 2.86
C CYS A 35 -9.94 10.44 2.53
N LYS A 36 -11.00 10.13 3.28
CA LYS A 36 -12.32 10.75 3.12
C LYS A 36 -12.25 12.26 3.35
N ALA A 37 -11.65 12.67 4.47
CA ALA A 37 -11.47 14.08 4.80
C ALA A 37 -10.66 14.82 3.72
N TYR A 38 -9.63 14.16 3.17
CA TYR A 38 -8.84 14.71 2.08
C TYR A 38 -9.66 14.92 0.80
N GLN A 39 -10.46 13.93 0.38
CA GLN A 39 -11.32 14.02 -0.80
C GLN A 39 -12.44 15.06 -0.65
N GLN A 40 -12.99 15.20 0.55
CA GLN A 40 -14.01 16.20 0.87
C GLN A 40 -13.43 17.62 1.00
N GLY A 41 -12.10 17.76 0.94
CA GLY A 41 -11.41 19.04 1.12
C GLY A 41 -11.45 19.57 2.55
N GLU A 42 -11.84 18.73 3.52
CA GLU A 42 -11.81 19.03 4.95
C GLU A 42 -10.37 19.03 5.47
N ASP A 43 -9.56 18.08 4.98
CA ASP A 43 -8.12 18.06 5.21
C ASP A 43 -7.40 18.53 3.94
N LYS A 44 -6.79 19.72 4.00
CA LYS A 44 -6.00 20.29 2.89
C LYS A 44 -4.50 20.25 3.17
N SER A 45 -4.09 19.58 4.24
CA SER A 45 -2.68 19.48 4.60
C SER A 45 -1.88 18.85 3.45
N GLU A 46 -0.67 19.35 3.27
CA GLU A 46 0.25 18.78 2.29
C GLU A 46 0.58 17.32 2.67
N ILE A 47 0.71 17.06 3.96
CA ILE A 47 1.06 15.76 4.55
C ILE A 47 -0.08 15.28 5.45
N ASN A 48 -0.66 14.11 5.12
CA ASN A 48 -1.62 13.41 5.96
C ASN A 48 -1.45 11.90 5.88
N ALA A 49 -2.14 11.17 6.76
CA ALA A 49 -2.04 9.71 6.86
C ALA A 49 -2.42 9.01 5.55
N CYS A 50 -3.42 9.51 4.82
CA CYS A 50 -3.81 8.95 3.53
C CYS A 50 -2.65 8.99 2.51
N LYS A 51 -2.08 10.18 2.29
CA LYS A 51 -0.99 10.39 1.32
C LYS A 51 0.27 9.63 1.71
N LEU A 52 0.63 9.63 3.00
CA LEU A 52 1.78 8.89 3.50
C LEU A 52 1.62 7.38 3.30
N TYR A 53 0.41 6.85 3.52
CA TYR A 53 0.13 5.44 3.28
C TYR A 53 0.24 5.09 1.79
N ILE A 54 -0.31 5.93 0.90
CA ILE A 54 -0.23 5.74 -0.55
C ILE A 54 1.23 5.80 -1.02
N ASP A 55 2.01 6.77 -0.55
CA ASP A 55 3.42 6.90 -0.92
C ASP A 55 4.24 5.67 -0.49
N GLY A 56 4.05 5.22 0.76
CA GLY A 56 4.67 3.97 1.22
C GLY A 56 4.18 2.73 0.48
N PHE A 57 2.91 2.71 0.04
CA PHE A 57 2.37 1.66 -0.81
C PHE A 57 3.07 1.61 -2.17
N ILE A 58 3.26 2.77 -2.82
CA ILE A 58 3.97 2.88 -4.10
C ILE A 58 5.40 2.36 -3.94
N ASP A 59 6.13 2.76 -2.90
CA ASP A 59 7.48 2.25 -2.64
C ASP A 59 7.49 0.72 -2.47
N SER A 60 6.57 0.19 -1.68
CA SER A 60 6.48 -1.27 -1.46
C SER A 60 6.12 -2.05 -2.73
N SER A 61 5.41 -1.40 -3.67
CA SER A 61 4.97 -2.01 -4.92
C SER A 61 6.06 -1.96 -6.00
N LEU A 62 6.94 -0.96 -5.95
CA LEU A 62 8.07 -0.81 -6.88
C LEU A 62 9.31 -1.59 -6.45
N LEU A 63 9.47 -1.87 -5.15
CA LEU A 63 10.68 -2.50 -4.59
C LEU A 63 10.61 -4.03 -4.45
N ASN A 64 9.45 -4.64 -4.73
CA ASN A 64 9.27 -6.09 -4.63
C ASN A 64 8.92 -6.68 -6.00
N ASP A 65 9.60 -7.73 -6.44
CA ASP A 65 9.15 -8.61 -7.54
C ASP A 65 7.77 -9.24 -7.22
N ASP A 66 7.44 -9.34 -5.93
CA ASP A 66 6.13 -9.73 -5.36
C ASP A 66 5.13 -8.54 -5.22
N GLY A 67 5.56 -7.31 -5.53
CA GLY A 67 4.73 -6.09 -5.57
C GLY A 67 3.60 -6.18 -6.59
N VAL A 68 3.67 -7.20 -7.44
CA VAL A 68 2.56 -7.86 -8.10
C VAL A 68 1.70 -8.58 -7.07
N VAL A 69 1.04 -7.84 -6.17
CA VAL A 69 -0.21 -8.33 -5.57
C VAL A 69 -1.20 -8.39 -6.73
N LYS A 70 -1.12 -9.42 -7.58
CA LYS A 70 -2.17 -9.80 -8.51
C LYS A 70 -3.39 -9.98 -7.62
N PRO A 71 -4.40 -9.08 -7.66
CA PRO A 71 -5.68 -9.37 -7.03
C PRO A 71 -6.10 -10.74 -7.56
N LYS A 72 -6.69 -11.62 -6.74
CA LYS A 72 -7.01 -13.01 -7.17
C LYS A 72 -7.78 -13.07 -8.51
N ALA A 73 -8.47 -11.98 -8.89
CA ALA A 73 -9.12 -11.79 -10.18
C ALA A 73 -8.18 -11.73 -11.42
N MET A 74 -6.86 -11.58 -11.26
CA MET A 74 -5.88 -11.49 -12.35
C MET A 74 -4.95 -12.69 -12.47
N ILE A 75 -5.12 -13.73 -11.64
CA ILE A 75 -4.35 -14.98 -11.74
C ILE A 75 -4.61 -15.71 -13.07
N GLU A 76 -5.71 -15.39 -13.76
CA GLU A 76 -6.18 -16.11 -14.96
C GLU A 76 -5.70 -15.55 -16.31
N ARG A 77 -4.90 -14.47 -16.35
CA ARG A 77 -4.30 -14.01 -17.61
C ARG A 77 -2.96 -14.70 -17.83
N THR A 78 -3.01 -15.89 -18.42
CA THR A 78 -1.83 -16.56 -18.99
C THR A 78 -1.22 -15.62 -20.03
N ALA A 79 0.06 -15.24 -19.84
CA ALA A 79 0.79 -14.49 -20.85
C ALA A 79 0.73 -15.24 -22.19
N PRO A 80 0.56 -14.55 -23.33
CA PRO A 80 0.48 -15.21 -24.62
C PRO A 80 1.76 -15.98 -24.91
N GLU A 81 1.62 -17.23 -25.35
CA GLU A 81 2.75 -18.10 -25.60
C GLU A 81 3.63 -17.52 -26.73
N GLN A 82 4.86 -17.12 -26.42
CA GLN A 82 5.78 -16.57 -27.41
C GLN A 82 6.09 -17.59 -28.53
N SER A 83 6.13 -17.12 -29.78
CA SER A 83 6.33 -17.99 -30.95
C SER A 83 7.68 -18.70 -30.95
N ASN A 84 7.72 -19.92 -31.48
CA ASN A 84 8.93 -20.73 -31.61
C ASN A 84 9.98 -20.13 -32.55
N PHE A 85 9.58 -19.19 -33.42
CA PHE A 85 10.50 -18.43 -34.26
C PHE A 85 11.25 -17.39 -33.42
N LEU A 86 10.51 -16.64 -32.59
CA LEU A 86 11.06 -15.62 -31.71
C LEU A 86 12.02 -16.23 -30.69
N LYS A 87 11.61 -17.32 -30.01
CA LYS A 87 12.46 -18.08 -29.07
C LYS A 87 13.80 -18.51 -29.67
N ARG A 88 13.82 -18.88 -30.96
CA ARG A 88 15.05 -19.29 -31.66
C ARG A 88 15.94 -18.12 -32.07
N ALA A 89 15.37 -17.04 -32.57
CA ALA A 89 16.13 -15.87 -33.00
C ALA A 89 16.88 -15.22 -31.83
N TYR A 90 16.27 -15.17 -30.64
CA TYR A 90 16.92 -14.65 -29.44
C TYR A 90 18.00 -15.59 -28.89
N ARG A 91 17.79 -16.91 -28.98
CA ARG A 91 18.78 -17.92 -28.55
C ARG A 91 20.10 -17.85 -29.31
N THR A 92 20.06 -17.45 -30.59
CA THR A 92 21.24 -17.44 -31.46
C THR A 92 21.95 -16.11 -31.54
N ARG A 93 21.31 -15.00 -31.12
CA ARG A 93 21.91 -13.65 -31.15
C ARG A 93 22.40 -13.14 -29.80
N VAL A 94 21.91 -13.68 -28.69
CA VAL A 94 22.07 -13.02 -27.39
C VAL A 94 22.57 -14.00 -26.33
N LEU A 95 23.83 -14.42 -26.45
CA LEU A 95 24.54 -15.20 -25.43
C LEU A 95 24.99 -14.36 -24.20
N THR A 96 24.54 -13.11 -24.08
CA THR A 96 24.95 -12.20 -22.98
C THR A 96 23.81 -11.61 -22.15
N THR A 97 22.54 -11.89 -22.43
CA THR A 97 21.42 -11.33 -21.65
C THR A 97 20.29 -12.34 -21.41
N SER A 98 20.62 -13.58 -21.05
CA SER A 98 19.60 -14.53 -20.58
C SER A 98 18.89 -14.05 -19.29
N SER A 99 19.45 -13.07 -18.59
CA SER A 99 18.81 -12.38 -17.46
C SER A 99 17.80 -11.29 -17.87
N MET A 100 17.75 -10.88 -19.14
CA MET A 100 16.79 -9.87 -19.62
C MET A 100 15.52 -10.46 -20.24
N LEU A 101 15.47 -11.77 -20.48
CA LEU A 101 14.31 -12.44 -21.07
C LEU A 101 13.42 -13.14 -20.04
N SER A 102 13.83 -13.25 -18.78
CA SER A 102 13.03 -13.87 -17.72
C SER A 102 12.15 -12.89 -16.94
N ASN A 103 12.47 -11.59 -16.96
CA ASN A 103 11.77 -10.56 -16.19
C ASN A 103 11.34 -9.38 -17.08
N GLU A 104 10.57 -9.63 -18.14
CA GLU A 104 9.51 -8.64 -18.44
C GLU A 104 8.45 -8.84 -17.35
N GLU A 105 8.78 -8.39 -16.13
CA GLU A 105 7.76 -8.08 -15.14
C GLU A 105 6.89 -7.03 -15.80
N ALA A 106 5.74 -7.44 -16.31
CA ALA A 106 4.73 -6.52 -16.81
C ALA A 106 4.24 -5.71 -15.61
N TYR A 107 4.99 -4.64 -15.27
CA TYR A 107 4.56 -3.64 -14.32
C TYR A 107 3.21 -3.13 -14.80
N GLN A 108 2.22 -3.20 -13.93
CA GLN A 108 0.85 -2.81 -14.29
C GLN A 108 0.65 -1.30 -14.20
N PHE A 109 1.57 -0.59 -13.55
CA PHE A 109 1.60 0.86 -13.46
C PHE A 109 3.04 1.37 -13.47
N CYS A 110 3.23 2.57 -14.01
CA CYS A 110 4.53 3.23 -14.20
C CYS A 110 4.49 4.64 -13.60
N ILE A 111 5.33 4.89 -12.61
CA ILE A 111 5.45 6.20 -11.96
C ILE A 111 6.47 7.05 -12.74
N PRO A 112 6.07 8.16 -13.41
CA PRO A 112 7.01 8.96 -14.19
C PRO A 112 7.98 9.68 -13.26
N ARG A 113 9.25 9.79 -13.67
CA ARG A 113 10.33 10.33 -12.84
C ARG A 113 10.26 11.85 -12.70
N GLU A 114 9.53 12.50 -13.58
CA GLU A 114 9.40 13.95 -13.67
C GLU A 114 8.44 14.51 -12.63
N TYR A 115 7.54 13.70 -12.08
CA TYR A 115 6.55 14.11 -11.08
C TYR A 115 7.07 13.91 -9.65
N ASP A 116 6.70 14.84 -8.77
CA ASP A 116 6.94 14.68 -7.34
C ASP A 116 6.07 13.53 -6.79
N ARG A 117 6.68 12.62 -6.04
CA ARG A 117 6.01 11.52 -5.34
C ARG A 117 4.83 11.99 -4.49
N ARG A 118 4.95 13.17 -3.87
CA ARG A 118 3.86 13.78 -3.08
C ARG A 118 2.66 14.15 -3.95
N GLU A 119 2.91 14.64 -5.16
CA GLU A 119 1.85 15.00 -6.10
C GLU A 119 1.15 13.75 -6.63
N ILE A 120 1.89 12.68 -6.91
CA ILE A 120 1.32 11.40 -7.31
C ILE A 120 0.45 10.83 -6.19
N ALA A 121 0.97 10.74 -4.96
CA ALA A 121 0.19 10.27 -3.81
C ALA A 121 -1.06 11.14 -3.59
N SER A 122 -0.94 12.45 -3.78
CA SER A 122 -2.07 13.38 -3.74
C SER A 122 -3.08 13.15 -4.87
N SER A 123 -2.63 12.82 -6.08
CA SER A 123 -3.49 12.53 -7.22
C SER A 123 -4.29 11.27 -6.97
N ILE A 124 -3.62 10.18 -6.58
CA ILE A 124 -4.24 8.90 -6.23
C ILE A 124 -5.23 9.06 -5.08
N ALA A 125 -4.87 9.81 -4.03
CA ALA A 125 -5.77 10.08 -2.92
C ALA A 125 -7.08 10.79 -3.37
N LYS A 126 -7.01 11.63 -4.42
CA LYS A 126 -8.19 12.31 -4.98
C LYS A 126 -9.00 11.42 -5.93
N SER A 127 -8.35 10.61 -6.74
CA SER A 127 -9.00 9.83 -7.81
C SER A 127 -9.54 8.48 -7.34
N MET A 128 -9.02 7.92 -6.23
CA MET A 128 -9.47 6.62 -5.76
C MET A 128 -10.96 6.62 -5.36
N ASP A 129 -11.67 5.55 -5.70
CA ASP A 129 -13.08 5.41 -5.34
C ASP A 129 -13.21 4.88 -3.90
N ILE A 130 -13.39 5.81 -2.96
CA ILE A 130 -13.56 5.49 -1.55
C ILE A 130 -14.80 4.62 -1.29
N ASN A 131 -15.83 4.66 -2.14
CA ASN A 131 -17.02 3.83 -1.95
C ASN A 131 -16.69 2.33 -2.06
N GLN A 132 -15.68 1.98 -2.86
CA GLN A 132 -15.23 0.59 -2.99
C GLN A 132 -14.60 0.05 -1.70
N LEU A 133 -14.18 0.91 -0.77
CA LEU A 133 -13.61 0.49 0.52
C LEU A 133 -14.64 -0.19 1.44
N ALA A 134 -15.94 -0.10 1.11
CA ALA A 134 -16.98 -0.89 1.77
C ALA A 134 -16.88 -2.40 1.43
N HIS A 135 -16.30 -2.75 0.28
CA HIS A 135 -16.28 -4.10 -0.26
C HIS A 135 -14.87 -4.63 -0.59
N LYS A 136 -13.89 -3.73 -0.77
CA LYS A 136 -12.51 -4.03 -1.14
C LYS A 136 -11.54 -3.54 -0.06
N GLN A 137 -10.35 -4.14 -0.04
CA GLN A 137 -9.26 -3.69 0.83
C GLN A 137 -8.63 -2.40 0.27
N LEU A 138 -8.18 -1.50 1.15
CA LEU A 138 -7.55 -0.23 0.77
C LEU A 138 -6.40 -0.42 -0.24
N LYS A 139 -5.50 -1.36 0.02
CA LYS A 139 -4.40 -1.70 -0.90
C LYS A 139 -4.87 -2.06 -2.31
N GLN A 140 -6.01 -2.75 -2.43
CA GLN A 140 -6.53 -3.16 -3.73
C GLN A 140 -7.10 -1.97 -4.48
N VAL A 141 -7.84 -1.10 -3.78
CA VAL A 141 -8.38 0.13 -4.38
C VAL A 141 -7.24 1.02 -4.85
N ILE A 142 -6.21 1.24 -4.02
CA ILE A 142 -5.02 2.04 -4.40
C ILE A 142 -4.32 1.44 -5.62
N PHE A 143 -4.12 0.12 -5.64
CA PHE A 143 -3.48 -0.56 -6.76
C PHE A 143 -4.28 -0.43 -8.06
N GLU A 144 -5.59 -0.66 -8.02
CA GLU A 144 -6.47 -0.49 -9.18
C GLU A 144 -6.49 0.96 -9.67
N THR A 145 -6.47 1.95 -8.76
CA THR A 145 -6.37 3.37 -9.11
C THR A 145 -5.02 3.71 -9.74
N LEU A 146 -3.91 3.16 -9.23
CA LEU A 146 -2.57 3.34 -9.82
C LEU A 146 -2.51 2.82 -11.26
N ILE A 147 -3.09 1.65 -11.54
CA ILE A 147 -3.17 1.10 -12.89
C ILE A 147 -4.00 1.99 -13.81
N ALA A 148 -5.11 2.53 -13.31
CA ALA A 148 -5.99 3.38 -14.09
C ALA A 148 -5.36 4.75 -14.43
N ASP A 149 -4.67 5.35 -13.46
CA ASP A 149 -4.15 6.72 -13.58
C ASP A 149 -2.73 6.74 -14.17
N PHE A 150 -1.94 5.70 -13.94
CA PHE A 150 -0.53 5.61 -14.35
C PHE A 150 -0.22 4.28 -15.04
N PRO A 151 -0.93 3.90 -16.12
CA PRO A 151 -0.62 2.66 -16.83
C PRO A 151 0.79 2.71 -17.42
N CYS A 152 1.47 1.57 -17.37
CA CYS A 152 2.48 1.24 -18.36
C CYS A 152 1.75 0.82 -19.67
#